data_AF-A0A7G9Z386-F1
#
_entry.id   AF-A0A7G9Z386-F1
#
_cell.length_a   1.000
_cell.length_b   1.000
_cell.length_c   1.000
_cell.angle_alpha   90.00
_cell.angle_beta   90.00
_cell.angle_gamma   90.00
#
_symmetry.space_group_name_H-M   'P 1'
#
loop_
_entity.id
_entity.type
_entity.pdbx_description
1 polymer ?
#
loop_
_entity_poly.entity_id
_entity_poly.type
_entity_poly.pdbx_seq_one_letter_code
_entity_poly.pdbx_strand_id
1 'polypeptide(L)'
;MIYKLFFVYIPKIIEIYENILKQIRKIQFQILLFFIDLLCIYLIVKLSNIIGIIVALVMLIILMILHLLYLFQLITNPLMALNNLFYYVERLWIILRDNSINKKYFYKKEKTGDLEKMKKNLKQNIEILARAFNLLNNKIINISSKKSVLKFFILVFIVSIIFTITIFSFEYYGLNKINCEHFSFLKPVQYFEYFYFSVSIYSTINSGIVPLTTFAKSIVITQILFGIILFYIFILSFSTTAFESASKDREKILGKLRKILNYLDDVAKNELNTSVENLLQEKLLETSTSSIEK
;
A
#
# COMPACT_ATOMS: atom_id res chain seq x y z
N MET A 1 43.20 0.32 6.68
CA MET A 1 42.01 0.88 5.98
C MET A 1 40.98 -0.20 5.66
N ILE A 2 41.37 -1.30 5.00
CA ILE A 2 40.49 -2.42 4.61
C ILE A 2 39.74 -3.02 5.81
N TYR A 3 40.40 -3.22 6.95
CA TYR A 3 39.75 -3.74 8.17
C TYR A 3 38.59 -2.83 8.66
N LYS A 4 38.79 -1.50 8.70
CA LYS A 4 37.72 -0.57 9.09
C LYS A 4 36.57 -0.57 8.08
N LEU A 5 36.88 -0.68 6.78
CA LEU A 5 35.87 -0.82 5.71
C LEU A 5 34.96 -2.02 5.99
N PHE A 6 35.54 -3.20 6.17
CA PHE A 6 34.77 -4.44 6.29
C PHE A 6 34.11 -4.64 7.65
N PHE A 7 34.77 -4.30 8.75
CA PHE A 7 34.27 -4.65 10.09
C PHE A 7 33.54 -3.52 10.81
N VAL A 8 33.63 -2.28 10.32
CA VAL A 8 32.96 -1.12 10.95
C VAL A 8 31.93 -0.50 10.03
N TYR A 9 32.30 -0.22 8.77
CA TYR A 9 31.40 0.50 7.86
C TYR A 9 30.35 -0.41 7.22
N ILE A 10 30.73 -1.60 6.73
CA ILE A 10 29.76 -2.53 6.13
C ILE A 10 28.63 -2.91 7.12
N PRO A 11 28.89 -3.29 8.39
CA PRO A 11 27.81 -3.61 9.33
C PRO A 11 26.88 -2.43 9.59
N LYS A 12 27.43 -1.21 9.72
CA LYS A 12 26.62 0.01 9.89
C LYS A 12 25.75 0.28 8.66
N ILE A 13 26.27 0.09 7.46
CA ILE A 13 25.51 0.25 6.22
C ILE A 13 24.38 -0.80 6.16
N ILE A 14 24.67 -2.04 6.53
CA ILE A 14 23.66 -3.12 6.62
C ILE A 14 22.56 -2.74 7.63
N GLU A 15 22.93 -2.27 8.83
CA GLU A 15 21.97 -1.85 9.85
C GLU A 15 21.09 -0.69 9.38
N ILE A 16 21.69 0.33 8.76
CA ILE A 16 20.95 1.45 8.15
C ILE A 16 20.00 0.93 7.07
N TYR A 17 20.48 0.03 6.20
CA TYR A 17 19.68 -0.57 5.14
C TYR A 17 18.50 -1.37 5.69
N GLU A 18 18.70 -2.20 6.72
CA GLU A 18 17.63 -2.94 7.39
C GLU A 18 16.58 -2.00 8.00
N ASN A 19 17.02 -0.92 8.64
CA ASN A 19 16.13 0.07 9.21
C ASN A 19 15.31 0.77 8.13
N ILE A 20 15.94 1.14 7.01
CA ILE A 20 15.24 1.69 5.84
C ILE A 20 14.21 0.69 5.31
N LEU A 21 14.59 -0.58 5.11
CA LEU A 21 13.67 -1.63 4.63
C LEU A 21 12.46 -1.82 5.56
N LYS A 22 12.66 -1.74 6.89
CA LYS A 22 11.56 -1.81 7.87
C LYS A 22 10.60 -0.62 7.75
N GLN A 23 11.12 0.59 7.50
CA GLN A 23 10.30 1.79 7.36
C GLN A 23 9.58 1.84 6.02
N ILE A 24 10.22 1.40 4.92
CA ILE A 24 9.64 1.32 3.57
C ILE A 24 8.33 0.53 3.57
N ARG A 25 8.21 -0.49 4.43
CA ARG A 25 6.97 -1.28 4.58
C ARG A 25 5.76 -0.48 5.07
N LYS A 26 5.96 0.69 5.66
CA LYS A 26 4.86 1.49 6.20
C LYS A 26 4.27 2.36 5.10
N ILE A 27 2.97 2.25 4.88
CA ILE A 27 2.25 3.09 3.90
C ILE A 27 2.42 4.59 4.17
N GLN A 28 2.54 4.99 5.44
CA GLN A 28 2.79 6.37 5.85
C GLN A 28 4.14 6.89 5.33
N PHE A 29 5.16 6.03 5.31
CA PHE A 29 6.47 6.38 4.79
C PHE A 29 6.42 6.56 3.26
N GLN A 30 5.67 5.72 2.55
CA GLN A 30 5.48 5.86 1.10
C GLN A 30 4.75 7.16 0.73
N ILE A 31 3.75 7.54 1.50
CA ILE A 31 3.06 8.84 1.33
C ILE A 31 4.06 9.99 1.52
N LEU A 32 4.92 9.92 2.55
CA LEU A 32 5.96 10.91 2.76
C LEU A 32 6.94 10.97 1.58
N LEU A 33 7.43 9.82 1.10
CA LEU A 33 8.32 9.77 -0.08
C LEU A 33 7.68 10.43 -1.30
N PHE A 34 6.39 10.17 -1.54
CA PHE A 34 5.65 10.81 -2.63
C PHE A 34 5.62 12.34 -2.53
N PHE A 35 5.46 12.90 -1.32
CA PHE A 35 5.56 14.35 -1.14
C PHE A 35 6.98 14.88 -1.38
N ILE A 36 8.01 14.09 -1.05
CA ILE A 36 9.40 14.45 -1.35
C ILE A 36 9.64 14.40 -2.86
N ASP A 37 9.04 13.46 -3.61
CA ASP A 37 9.10 13.45 -5.08
C ASP A 37 8.51 14.74 -5.66
N LEU A 38 7.31 15.13 -5.21
CA LEU A 38 6.66 16.36 -5.65
C LEU A 38 7.51 17.60 -5.33
N LEU A 39 8.17 17.62 -4.17
CA LEU A 39 9.10 18.68 -3.81
C LEU A 39 10.31 18.71 -4.75
N CYS A 40 10.93 17.56 -5.06
CA CYS A 40 12.07 17.50 -5.98
C CYS A 40 11.67 17.95 -7.39
N ILE A 41 10.51 17.51 -7.88
CA ILE A 41 9.92 17.97 -9.16
C ILE A 41 9.74 19.49 -9.14
N TYR A 42 9.15 20.03 -8.06
CA TYR A 42 8.97 21.47 -7.91
C TYR A 42 10.31 22.22 -7.96
N LEU A 43 11.35 21.72 -7.28
CA LEU A 43 12.69 22.31 -7.29
C LEU A 43 13.32 22.28 -8.69
N ILE A 44 13.22 21.17 -9.43
CA ILE A 44 13.70 21.08 -10.82
C ILE A 44 12.99 22.11 -11.70
N VAL A 45 11.67 22.24 -11.57
CA VAL A 45 10.89 23.19 -12.38
C VAL A 45 11.21 24.64 -12.02
N LYS A 46 11.32 24.98 -10.74
CA LYS A 46 11.40 26.39 -10.29
C LYS A 46 12.81 26.94 -10.11
N LEU A 47 13.79 26.14 -9.69
CA LEU A 47 15.13 26.66 -9.42
C LEU A 47 15.87 26.97 -10.72
N SER A 48 16.60 28.08 -10.73
CA SER A 48 17.61 28.35 -11.78
C SER A 48 19.02 27.92 -11.36
N ASN A 49 19.21 27.58 -10.08
CA ASN A 49 20.49 27.15 -9.53
C ASN A 49 20.81 25.71 -9.95
N ILE A 50 21.89 25.54 -10.72
CA ILE A 50 22.37 24.24 -11.24
C ILE A 50 22.58 23.22 -10.12
N ILE A 51 23.21 23.61 -9.01
CA ILE A 51 23.50 22.70 -7.90
C ILE A 51 22.21 22.18 -7.29
N GLY A 52 21.22 23.07 -7.09
CA GLY A 52 19.91 22.68 -6.57
C GLY A 52 19.18 21.69 -7.48
N ILE A 53 19.27 21.88 -8.81
CA ILE A 53 18.70 20.95 -9.79
C ILE A 53 19.41 19.60 -9.71
N ILE A 54 20.75 19.56 -9.68
CA ILE A 54 21.52 18.30 -9.58
C ILE A 54 21.15 17.52 -8.32
N VAL A 55 21.05 18.19 -7.18
CA VAL A 55 20.65 17.54 -5.91
C VAL A 55 19.25 16.93 -6.04
N ALA A 56 18.30 17.65 -6.64
CA ALA A 56 16.94 17.15 -6.85
C ALA A 56 16.91 15.93 -7.80
N LEU A 57 17.69 15.95 -8.89
CA LEU A 57 17.81 14.83 -9.83
C LEU A 57 18.34 13.56 -9.13
N VAL A 58 19.46 13.69 -8.41
CA VAL A 58 20.03 12.56 -7.65
C VAL A 58 19.03 12.03 -6.61
N MET A 59 18.32 12.94 -5.93
CA MET A 59 17.32 12.55 -4.95
C MET A 59 16.14 11.79 -5.58
N LEU A 60 15.65 12.21 -6.75
CA LEU A 60 14.58 11.51 -7.47
C LEU A 60 14.98 10.07 -7.85
N ILE A 61 16.21 9.86 -8.31
CA ILE A 61 16.72 8.50 -8.59
C ILE A 61 16.75 7.64 -7.32
N ILE A 62 17.21 8.20 -6.19
CA ILE A 62 17.21 7.47 -4.90
C ILE A 62 15.77 7.13 -4.49
N LEU A 63 14.85 8.09 -4.58
CA LEU A 63 13.44 7.87 -4.25
C LEU A 63 12.80 6.81 -5.15
N MET A 64 13.12 6.79 -6.45
CA MET A 64 12.68 5.75 -7.37
C MET A 64 13.14 4.35 -6.92
N ILE A 65 14.38 4.20 -6.46
CA ILE A 65 14.88 2.92 -5.92
C ILE A 65 14.04 2.51 -4.70
N LEU A 66 13.74 3.44 -3.79
CA LEU A 66 12.93 3.16 -2.60
C LEU A 66 11.49 2.73 -2.97
N HIS A 67 10.89 3.38 -3.97
CA HIS A 67 9.58 3.00 -4.51
C HIS A 67 9.60 1.61 -5.16
N LEU A 68 10.65 1.27 -5.92
CA LEU A 68 10.83 -0.08 -6.46
C LEU A 68 10.99 -1.15 -5.38
N LEU A 69 11.74 -0.86 -4.32
CA LEU A 69 11.88 -1.78 -3.18
C LEU A 69 10.53 -2.00 -2.48
N TYR A 70 9.73 -0.94 -2.32
CA TYR A 70 8.38 -1.06 -1.79
C TYR A 70 7.48 -1.89 -2.70
N LEU A 71 7.53 -1.65 -4.01
CA LEU A 71 6.78 -2.40 -5.01
C LEU A 71 7.12 -3.89 -4.94
N PHE A 72 8.40 -4.24 -4.87
CA PHE A 72 8.85 -5.62 -4.71
C PHE A 72 8.28 -6.25 -3.42
N GLN A 73 8.29 -5.53 -2.30
CA GLN A 73 7.69 -6.01 -1.05
C GLN A 73 6.18 -6.22 -1.18
N LEU A 74 5.47 -5.29 -1.82
CA LEU A 74 4.03 -5.38 -2.04
C LEU A 74 3.68 -6.53 -3.00
N ILE A 75 4.58 -6.89 -3.92
CA ILE A 75 4.43 -8.05 -4.79
C ILE A 75 4.66 -9.36 -4.05
N THR A 76 5.72 -9.44 -3.25
CA THR A 76 5.98 -10.62 -2.42
C THR A 76 4.91 -10.81 -1.34
N ASN A 77 4.31 -9.73 -0.85
CA ASN A 77 3.22 -9.75 0.11
C ASN A 77 2.08 -8.78 -0.29
N PRO A 78 1.14 -9.21 -1.16
CA PRO A 78 0.03 -8.36 -1.61
C PRO A 78 -0.94 -7.98 -0.50
N LEU A 79 -0.99 -8.76 0.58
CA LEU A 79 -1.84 -8.48 1.73
C LEU A 79 -1.14 -7.62 2.79
N MET A 80 0.08 -7.12 2.53
CA MET A 80 0.81 -6.30 3.51
C MET A 80 0.03 -5.04 3.93
N ALA A 81 -0.64 -4.39 2.97
CA ALA A 81 -1.53 -3.26 3.26
C ALA A 81 -2.74 -3.68 4.12
N LEU A 82 -3.30 -4.86 3.87
CA LEU A 82 -4.42 -5.42 4.64
C LEU A 82 -4.01 -5.88 6.03
N ASN A 83 -2.80 -6.42 6.20
CA ASN A 83 -2.23 -6.76 7.51
C ASN A 83 -2.13 -5.53 8.40
N ASN A 84 -1.64 -4.40 7.85
CA ASN A 84 -1.59 -3.14 8.58
C ASN A 84 -2.98 -2.61 8.92
N LEU A 85 -3.93 -2.68 7.98
CA LEU A 85 -5.33 -2.33 8.24
C LEU A 85 -5.93 -3.21 9.34
N PHE A 86 -5.60 -4.51 9.34
CA PHE A 86 -6.10 -5.46 10.33
C PHE A 86 -5.59 -5.16 11.74
N TYR A 87 -4.35 -4.66 11.89
CA TYR A 87 -3.85 -4.19 13.19
C TYR A 87 -4.75 -3.09 13.77
N TYR A 88 -5.21 -2.14 12.94
CA TYR A 88 -6.15 -1.12 13.38
C TYR A 88 -7.53 -1.69 13.71
N VAL A 89 -8.02 -2.65 12.91
CA VAL A 89 -9.28 -3.36 13.19
C VAL A 89 -9.23 -4.11 14.52
N GLU A 90 -8.13 -4.80 14.81
CA GLU A 90 -7.91 -5.53 16.07
C GLU A 90 -7.86 -4.57 17.26
N ARG A 91 -7.20 -3.41 17.10
CA ARG A 91 -7.19 -2.36 18.13
C ARG A 91 -8.58 -1.76 18.37
N LEU A 92 -9.32 -1.48 17.30
CA LEU A 92 -10.71 -1.00 17.39
C LEU A 92 -11.60 -2.03 18.06
N TRP A 93 -11.44 -3.32 17.73
CA TRP A 93 -12.14 -4.41 18.37
C TRP A 93 -11.90 -4.44 19.89
N ILE A 94 -10.66 -4.35 20.34
CA ILE A 94 -10.33 -4.34 21.78
C ILE A 94 -11.04 -3.18 22.47
N ILE A 95 -10.98 -1.97 21.90
CA ILE A 95 -11.64 -0.78 22.46
C ILE A 95 -13.16 -0.97 22.51
N LEU A 96 -13.76 -1.49 21.43
CA LEU A 96 -15.19 -1.72 21.33
C LEU A 96 -15.64 -2.80 22.33
N ARG A 97 -14.96 -3.94 22.39
CA ARG A 97 -15.22 -5.01 23.37
C ARG A 97 -15.15 -4.49 24.80
N ASP A 98 -14.08 -3.77 25.15
CA ASP A 98 -13.86 -3.34 26.52
C ASP A 98 -14.85 -2.25 26.95
N ASN A 99 -15.22 -1.34 26.05
CA ASN A 99 -16.18 -0.27 26.36
C ASN A 99 -17.66 -0.69 26.23
N SER A 100 -18.01 -1.56 25.29
CA SER A 100 -19.41 -1.93 25.01
C SER A 100 -19.89 -3.19 25.72
N ILE A 101 -19.01 -4.20 25.86
CA ILE A 101 -19.36 -5.49 26.46
C ILE A 101 -18.87 -5.52 27.91
N ASN A 102 -17.57 -5.34 28.15
CA ASN A 102 -17.01 -5.50 29.50
C ASN A 102 -17.46 -4.38 30.47
N LYS A 103 -17.26 -3.11 30.13
CA LYS A 103 -17.62 -1.99 31.02
C LYS A 103 -19.11 -1.66 31.06
N LYS A 104 -19.82 -1.78 29.94
CA LYS A 104 -21.23 -1.35 29.88
C LYS A 104 -22.21 -2.44 30.29
N TYR A 105 -21.91 -3.70 30.02
CA TYR A 105 -22.81 -4.81 30.36
C TYR A 105 -22.37 -5.47 31.67
N PHE A 106 -21.19 -6.10 31.73
CA PHE A 106 -20.80 -6.87 32.93
C PHE A 106 -20.68 -6.01 34.20
N TYR A 107 -20.04 -4.84 34.12
CA TYR A 107 -19.92 -3.95 35.30
C TYR A 107 -21.24 -3.31 35.75
N LYS A 108 -22.20 -3.07 34.84
CA LYS A 108 -23.52 -2.52 35.20
C LYS A 108 -24.52 -3.59 35.61
N LYS A 109 -24.41 -4.81 35.07
CA LYS A 109 -25.20 -5.98 35.47
C LYS A 109 -25.08 -6.25 36.97
N GLU A 110 -23.90 -6.01 37.55
CA GLU A 110 -23.66 -6.12 39.00
C GLU A 110 -24.22 -4.95 39.83
N LYS A 111 -24.44 -3.77 39.21
CA LYS A 111 -24.76 -2.52 39.93
C LYS A 111 -26.19 -2.02 39.75
N THR A 112 -26.93 -2.50 38.76
CA THR A 112 -28.26 -1.98 38.40
C THR A 112 -29.25 -3.11 38.17
N GLY A 113 -30.49 -2.96 38.69
CA GLY A 113 -31.54 -3.99 38.59
C GLY A 113 -32.28 -4.09 37.24
N ASP A 114 -31.99 -3.20 36.28
CA ASP A 114 -32.66 -3.17 34.97
C ASP A 114 -31.99 -4.09 33.95
N LEU A 115 -32.14 -5.41 34.19
CA LEU A 115 -31.50 -6.47 33.42
C LEU A 115 -32.02 -6.54 31.97
N GLU A 116 -33.29 -6.25 31.75
CA GLU A 116 -33.95 -6.30 30.43
C GLU A 116 -33.39 -5.26 29.46
N LYS A 117 -33.29 -4.00 29.91
CA LYS A 117 -32.70 -2.92 29.11
C LYS A 117 -31.23 -3.19 28.78
N MET A 118 -30.49 -3.81 29.71
CA MET A 118 -29.10 -4.20 29.49
C MET A 118 -28.98 -5.32 28.46
N LYS A 119 -29.82 -6.37 28.53
CA LYS A 119 -29.86 -7.43 27.52
C LYS A 119 -30.22 -6.89 26.14
N LYS A 120 -31.17 -5.95 26.04
CA LYS A 120 -31.52 -5.29 24.78
C LYS A 120 -30.35 -4.50 24.17
N ASN A 121 -29.64 -3.73 24.99
CA ASN A 121 -28.45 -2.99 24.54
C ASN A 121 -27.31 -3.95 24.13
N LEU A 122 -27.12 -5.05 24.86
CA LEU A 122 -26.14 -6.08 24.51
C LEU A 122 -26.49 -6.73 23.17
N LYS A 123 -27.77 -7.12 22.96
CA LYS A 123 -28.27 -7.67 21.69
C LYS A 123 -27.92 -6.74 20.52
N GLN A 124 -28.27 -5.46 20.64
CA GLN A 124 -27.97 -4.46 19.59
C GLN A 124 -26.47 -4.30 19.33
N ASN A 125 -25.65 -4.24 20.38
CA ASN A 125 -24.20 -4.09 20.21
C ASN A 125 -23.58 -5.32 19.53
N ILE A 126 -23.94 -6.54 19.97
CA ILE A 126 -23.48 -7.79 19.37
C ILE A 126 -23.89 -7.84 17.90
N GLU A 127 -25.14 -7.48 17.59
CA GLU A 127 -25.67 -7.48 16.22
C GLU A 127 -24.88 -6.53 15.29
N ILE A 128 -24.66 -5.28 15.73
CA ILE A 128 -23.90 -4.29 14.95
C ILE A 128 -22.46 -4.78 14.70
N LEU A 129 -21.79 -5.29 15.74
CA LEU A 129 -20.43 -5.77 15.65
C LEU A 129 -20.34 -7.01 14.76
N ALA A 130 -21.23 -7.99 14.94
CA ALA A 130 -21.28 -9.19 14.14
C ALA A 130 -21.47 -8.88 12.65
N ARG A 131 -22.37 -7.94 12.31
CA ARG A 131 -22.54 -7.47 10.92
C ARG A 131 -21.26 -6.88 10.36
N ALA A 132 -20.65 -5.95 11.10
CA ALA A 132 -19.43 -5.28 10.65
C ALA A 132 -18.30 -6.29 10.39
N PHE A 133 -18.08 -7.24 11.31
CA PHE A 133 -17.05 -8.26 11.15
C PHE A 133 -17.39 -9.30 10.08
N ASN A 134 -18.67 -9.67 9.89
CA ASN A 134 -19.07 -10.58 8.82
C ASN A 134 -18.94 -9.93 7.44
N LEU A 135 -19.32 -8.65 7.29
CA LEU A 135 -19.06 -7.87 6.08
C LEU A 135 -17.56 -7.75 5.78
N LEU A 136 -16.76 -7.49 6.80
CA LEU A 136 -15.30 -7.44 6.67
C LEU A 136 -14.72 -8.80 6.24
N ASN A 137 -15.20 -9.90 6.85
CA ASN A 137 -14.81 -11.27 6.52
C ASN A 137 -15.09 -11.59 5.04
N ASN A 138 -16.32 -11.33 4.57
CA ASN A 138 -16.71 -11.53 3.17
C ASN A 138 -15.89 -10.65 2.22
N LYS A 139 -15.61 -9.40 2.61
CA LYS A 139 -14.78 -8.49 1.82
C LYS A 139 -13.33 -8.99 1.70
N ILE A 140 -12.76 -9.52 2.78
CA ILE A 140 -11.41 -10.11 2.76
C ILE A 140 -11.38 -11.36 1.90
N ILE A 141 -12.37 -12.25 2.00
CA ILE A 141 -12.49 -13.43 1.12
C ILE A 141 -12.50 -13.02 -0.35
N ASN A 142 -13.27 -11.98 -0.70
CA ASN A 142 -13.37 -11.49 -2.08
C ASN A 142 -12.08 -10.81 -2.57
N ILE A 143 -11.44 -9.98 -1.73
CA ILE A 143 -10.20 -9.25 -2.07
C ILE A 143 -9.01 -10.21 -2.15
N SER A 144 -8.97 -11.24 -1.32
CA SER A 144 -7.93 -12.28 -1.33
C SER A 144 -8.16 -13.36 -2.39
N SER A 145 -9.20 -13.24 -3.22
CA SER A 145 -9.39 -14.15 -4.36
C SER A 145 -8.24 -13.97 -5.36
N LYS A 146 -7.84 -15.07 -6.03
CA LYS A 146 -6.75 -15.05 -7.02
C LYS A 146 -6.94 -13.97 -8.08
N LYS A 147 -8.19 -13.78 -8.54
CA LYS A 147 -8.55 -12.76 -9.55
C LYS A 147 -8.37 -11.33 -9.03
N SER A 148 -8.74 -11.05 -7.78
CA SER A 148 -8.59 -9.73 -7.16
C SER A 148 -7.11 -9.39 -6.93
N VAL A 149 -6.33 -10.35 -6.43
CA VAL A 149 -4.87 -10.19 -6.26
C VAL A 149 -4.19 -9.92 -7.61
N LEU A 150 -4.55 -10.66 -8.66
CA LEU A 150 -4.03 -10.43 -10.01
C LEU A 150 -4.38 -9.04 -10.55
N LYS A 151 -5.64 -8.61 -10.42
CA LYS A 151 -6.07 -7.26 -10.84
C LYS A 151 -5.29 -6.17 -10.11
N PHE A 152 -5.05 -6.36 -8.81
CA PHE A 152 -4.25 -5.44 -8.01
C PHE A 152 -2.82 -5.36 -8.52
N PHE A 153 -2.18 -6.49 -8.84
CA PHE A 153 -0.83 -6.48 -9.42
C PHE A 153 -0.74 -5.78 -10.76
N ILE A 154 -1.69 -6.02 -11.67
CA ILE A 154 -1.73 -5.35 -12.97
C ILE A 154 -1.86 -3.83 -12.77
N LEU A 155 -2.75 -3.39 -11.88
CA LEU A 155 -2.93 -1.98 -11.58
C LEU A 155 -1.64 -1.35 -11.04
N VAL A 156 -1.04 -1.97 -10.03
CA VAL A 156 0.19 -1.49 -9.40
C VAL A 156 1.35 -1.44 -10.42
N PHE A 157 1.45 -2.43 -11.30
CA PHE A 157 2.45 -2.45 -12.36
C PHE A 157 2.28 -1.28 -13.35
N ILE A 158 1.05 -1.04 -13.82
CA ILE A 158 0.76 0.09 -14.72
C ILE A 158 1.10 1.43 -14.04
N VAL A 159 0.72 1.60 -12.77
CA VAL A 159 1.05 2.81 -12.00
C VAL A 159 2.57 2.97 -11.87
N SER A 160 3.31 1.88 -11.66
CA SER A 160 4.77 1.90 -11.55
C SER A 160 5.46 2.29 -12.86
N ILE A 161 4.92 1.85 -14.01
CA ILE A 161 5.37 2.28 -15.33
C ILE A 161 5.17 3.79 -15.50
N ILE A 162 3.95 4.29 -15.25
CA ILE A 162 3.61 5.70 -15.40
C ILE A 162 4.49 6.57 -14.49
N PHE A 163 4.69 6.13 -13.24
CA PHE A 163 5.55 6.81 -12.28
C PHE A 163 7.00 6.87 -12.75
N THR A 164 7.55 5.73 -13.23
CA THR A 164 8.91 5.66 -13.77
C THR A 164 9.10 6.58 -14.95
N ILE A 165 8.18 6.55 -15.92
CA ILE A 165 8.20 7.43 -17.08
C ILE A 165 8.19 8.90 -16.66
N THR A 166 7.32 9.26 -15.70
CA THR A 166 7.17 10.63 -15.21
C THR A 166 8.47 11.12 -14.55
N ILE A 167 9.08 10.33 -13.67
CA ILE A 167 10.30 10.73 -12.98
C ILE A 167 11.46 10.89 -13.98
N PHE A 168 11.66 9.93 -14.90
CA PHE A 168 12.70 10.08 -15.92
C PHE A 168 12.44 11.24 -16.88
N SER A 169 11.18 11.60 -17.14
CA SER A 169 10.90 12.81 -17.92
C SER A 169 11.32 14.10 -17.20
N PHE A 170 11.21 14.15 -15.87
CA PHE A 170 11.79 15.25 -15.09
C PHE A 170 13.31 15.18 -15.01
N GLU A 171 13.90 13.97 -15.02
CA GLU A 171 15.36 13.81 -15.12
C GLU A 171 15.91 14.44 -16.41
N TYR A 172 15.28 14.12 -17.54
CA TYR A 172 15.65 14.67 -18.85
C TYR A 172 15.42 16.18 -18.93
N TYR A 173 14.29 16.64 -18.41
CA TYR A 173 13.96 18.07 -18.35
C TYR A 173 14.98 18.85 -17.50
N GLY A 174 15.28 18.35 -16.29
CA GLY A 174 16.23 18.98 -15.38
C GLY A 174 17.65 18.99 -15.95
N LEU A 175 18.05 17.91 -16.63
CA LEU A 175 19.32 17.90 -17.34
C LEU A 175 19.40 18.95 -18.42
N ASN A 176 18.40 19.01 -19.30
CA ASN A 176 18.40 19.97 -20.40
C ASN A 176 18.36 21.43 -19.90
N LYS A 177 17.78 21.65 -18.73
CA LYS A 177 17.79 22.95 -18.04
C LYS A 177 19.17 23.35 -17.51
N ILE A 178 20.01 22.37 -17.15
CA ILE A 178 21.41 22.61 -16.77
C ILE A 178 22.26 22.94 -18.01
N ASN A 179 22.14 22.13 -19.06
CA ASN A 179 22.80 22.36 -20.34
C ASN A 179 21.95 21.78 -21.49
N CYS A 180 21.59 22.62 -22.46
CA CYS A 180 20.77 22.22 -23.61
C CYS A 180 21.50 21.30 -24.59
N GLU A 181 22.83 21.18 -24.49
CA GLU A 181 23.65 20.29 -25.34
C GLU A 181 23.56 18.81 -24.92
N HIS A 182 22.83 18.49 -23.84
CA HIS A 182 22.69 17.11 -23.38
C HIS A 182 21.93 16.21 -24.37
N PHE A 183 21.00 16.76 -25.15
CA PHE A 183 20.14 16.02 -26.09
C PHE A 183 20.02 16.71 -27.45
N SER A 184 19.87 15.92 -28.51
CA SER A 184 19.51 16.46 -29.82
C SER A 184 18.03 16.85 -29.88
N PHE A 185 17.73 17.96 -30.56
CA PHE A 185 16.36 18.38 -30.92
C PHE A 185 15.37 18.67 -29.78
N LEU A 186 15.79 18.60 -28.50
CA LEU A 186 14.95 18.94 -27.35
C LEU A 186 15.02 20.43 -27.04
N LYS A 187 13.87 21.12 -27.08
CA LYS A 187 13.81 22.56 -26.78
C LYS A 187 13.58 22.80 -25.29
N PRO A 188 14.21 23.82 -24.67
CA PRO A 188 14.20 24.04 -23.22
C PRO A 188 12.82 24.25 -22.57
N VAL A 189 11.78 24.55 -23.35
CA VAL A 189 10.50 25.05 -22.84
C VAL A 189 9.38 23.99 -22.91
N GLN A 190 9.57 22.90 -23.63
CA GLN A 190 8.48 21.95 -23.91
C GLN A 190 8.59 20.67 -23.07
N TYR A 191 8.10 20.69 -21.82
CA TYR A 191 8.11 19.52 -20.92
C TYR A 191 7.57 18.23 -21.59
N PHE A 192 6.54 18.37 -22.42
CA PHE A 192 5.90 17.24 -23.09
C PHE A 192 6.86 16.46 -24.01
N GLU A 193 7.86 17.12 -24.63
CA GLU A 193 8.85 16.43 -25.45
C GLU A 193 9.72 15.48 -24.61
N TYR A 194 10.05 15.86 -23.36
CA TYR A 194 10.79 15.00 -22.42
C TYR A 194 9.95 13.84 -21.90
N PHE A 195 8.64 14.07 -21.70
CA PHE A 195 7.69 13.00 -21.38
C PHE A 195 7.58 12.00 -22.53
N TYR A 196 7.40 12.49 -23.75
CA TYR A 196 7.41 11.66 -24.96
C TYR A 196 8.72 10.89 -25.12
N PHE A 197 9.87 11.54 -24.87
CA PHE A 197 11.17 10.88 -24.92
C PHE A 197 11.24 9.74 -23.90
N SER A 198 10.84 9.99 -22.66
CA SER A 198 10.79 8.95 -21.61
C SER A 198 9.87 7.78 -21.97
N VAL A 199 8.69 8.05 -22.53
CA VAL A 199 7.80 7.01 -23.08
C VAL A 199 8.47 6.23 -24.20
N SER A 200 9.17 6.92 -25.12
CA SER A 200 9.84 6.30 -26.27
C SER A 200 10.95 5.33 -25.85
N ILE A 201 11.75 5.70 -24.84
CA ILE A 201 12.78 4.83 -24.27
C ILE A 201 12.14 3.59 -23.64
N TYR A 202 11.08 3.77 -22.84
CA TYR A 202 10.40 2.66 -22.18
C TYR A 202 9.71 1.70 -23.17
N SER A 203 9.15 2.25 -24.25
CA SER A 203 8.44 1.50 -25.30
C SER A 203 9.35 1.02 -26.43
N THR A 204 10.66 1.32 -26.37
CA THR A 204 11.63 1.03 -27.44
C THR A 204 11.29 1.66 -28.80
N ILE A 205 10.46 2.70 -28.82
CA ILE A 205 10.11 3.46 -30.02
C ILE A 205 11.22 4.48 -30.31
N ASN A 206 11.63 4.59 -31.58
CA ASN A 206 12.58 5.62 -31.98
C ASN A 206 11.88 7.00 -32.00
N SER A 207 12.25 7.88 -31.07
CA SER A 207 11.77 9.27 -31.00
C SER A 207 12.57 10.25 -31.85
N GLY A 208 13.71 9.85 -32.43
CA GLY A 208 14.65 10.74 -33.11
C GLY A 208 15.47 11.63 -32.16
N ILE A 209 15.19 11.62 -30.85
CA ILE A 209 15.93 12.32 -29.81
C ILE A 209 17.09 11.43 -29.37
N VAL A 210 18.30 11.99 -29.35
CA VAL A 210 19.53 11.25 -29.06
C VAL A 210 20.26 11.89 -27.87
N PRO A 211 20.64 11.12 -26.83
CA PRO A 211 21.51 11.61 -25.77
C PRO A 211 22.94 11.82 -26.30
N LEU A 212 23.44 13.05 -26.22
CA LEU A 212 24.74 13.42 -26.79
C LEU A 212 25.87 13.21 -25.77
N THR A 213 25.65 13.67 -24.54
CA THR A 213 26.65 13.60 -23.47
C THR A 213 26.67 12.26 -22.74
N THR A 214 27.81 11.92 -22.13
CA THR A 214 27.95 10.70 -21.31
C THR A 214 26.93 10.64 -20.18
N PHE A 215 26.67 11.75 -19.51
CA PHE A 215 25.72 11.79 -18.40
C PHE A 215 24.27 11.53 -18.86
N ALA A 216 23.83 12.16 -19.96
CA ALA A 216 22.53 11.88 -20.55
C ALA A 216 22.38 10.40 -20.97
N LYS A 217 23.43 9.81 -21.56
CA LYS A 217 23.46 8.38 -21.90
C LYS A 217 23.32 7.50 -20.66
N SER A 218 24.00 7.86 -19.56
CA SER A 218 23.88 7.14 -18.29
C SER A 218 22.47 7.18 -17.73
N ILE A 219 21.76 8.32 -17.79
CA ILE A 219 20.36 8.40 -17.36
C ILE A 219 19.45 7.51 -18.23
N VAL A 220 19.63 7.55 -19.56
CA VAL A 220 18.85 6.69 -20.48
C VAL A 220 19.08 5.21 -20.18
N ILE A 221 20.34 4.78 -20.01
CA ILE A 221 20.68 3.40 -19.63
C ILE A 221 20.03 3.05 -18.28
N THR A 222 20.06 3.99 -17.33
CA THR A 222 19.42 3.79 -16.03
C THR A 222 17.92 3.57 -16.20
N GLN A 223 17.21 4.39 -16.97
CA GLN A 223 15.78 4.17 -17.24
C GLN A 223 15.49 2.77 -17.81
N ILE A 224 16.30 2.33 -18.78
CA ILE A 224 16.17 0.99 -19.38
C ILE A 224 16.34 -0.10 -18.32
N LEU A 225 17.36 0.01 -17.45
CA LEU A 225 17.58 -0.93 -16.35
C LEU A 225 16.41 -0.95 -15.37
N PHE A 226 15.85 0.20 -15.01
CA PHE A 226 14.65 0.28 -14.16
C PHE A 226 13.45 -0.40 -14.83
N GLY A 227 13.26 -0.21 -16.14
CA GLY A 227 12.22 -0.89 -16.92
C GLY A 227 12.38 -2.42 -16.92
N ILE A 228 13.61 -2.91 -17.11
CA ILE A 228 13.93 -4.35 -17.04
C ILE A 228 13.64 -4.90 -15.64
N ILE A 229 14.07 -4.20 -14.58
CA ILE A 229 13.82 -4.60 -13.19
C ILE A 229 12.31 -4.65 -12.91
N LEU A 230 11.56 -3.63 -13.33
CA LEU A 230 10.10 -3.61 -13.20
C LEU A 230 9.44 -4.80 -13.89
N PHE A 231 9.86 -5.11 -15.11
CA PHE A 231 9.33 -6.24 -15.87
C PHE A 231 9.69 -7.57 -15.22
N TYR A 232 10.91 -7.70 -14.69
CA TYR A 232 11.33 -8.87 -13.92
C TYR A 232 10.50 -9.06 -12.65
N ILE A 233 10.29 -7.98 -11.88
CA ILE A 233 9.42 -7.97 -10.70
C ILE A 233 7.98 -8.40 -11.08
N PHE A 234 7.49 -7.93 -12.22
CA PHE A 234 6.19 -8.33 -12.75
C PHE A 234 6.14 -9.83 -13.07
N ILE A 235 7.11 -10.38 -13.81
CA ILE A 235 7.17 -11.82 -14.10
C ILE A 235 7.19 -12.65 -12.80
N LEU A 236 8.00 -12.25 -11.81
CA LEU A 236 8.07 -12.93 -10.52
C LEU A 236 6.72 -12.93 -9.78
N SER A 237 5.91 -11.89 -9.95
CA SER A 237 4.57 -11.85 -9.37
C SER A 237 3.64 -12.93 -9.93
N PHE A 238 3.83 -13.34 -11.19
CA PHE A 238 3.08 -14.42 -11.82
C PHE A 238 3.61 -15.81 -11.46
N SER A 239 4.90 -15.94 -11.14
CA SER A 239 5.57 -17.23 -10.89
C SER A 239 5.34 -17.78 -9.47
N THR A 240 4.07 -17.88 -9.01
CA THR A 240 3.59 -18.56 -7.78
C THR A 240 3.86 -17.93 -6.40
N THR A 241 4.99 -17.25 -6.15
CA THR A 241 5.35 -16.74 -4.80
C THR A 241 4.29 -15.81 -4.18
N ALA A 242 3.69 -14.95 -5.01
CA ALA A 242 2.67 -14.00 -4.55
C ALA A 242 1.36 -14.68 -4.15
N PHE A 243 0.97 -15.77 -4.80
CA PHE A 243 -0.27 -16.49 -4.50
C PHE A 243 -0.18 -17.30 -3.21
N GLU A 244 0.96 -17.96 -2.98
CA GLU A 244 1.19 -18.71 -1.74
C GLU A 244 1.25 -17.79 -0.51
N SER A 245 1.98 -16.68 -0.61
CA SER A 245 2.05 -15.69 0.47
C SER A 245 0.68 -15.06 0.74
N ALA A 246 -0.09 -14.73 -0.30
CA ALA A 246 -1.44 -14.22 -0.15
C ALA A 246 -2.37 -15.21 0.55
N SER A 247 -2.24 -16.52 0.27
CA SER A 247 -3.06 -17.55 0.92
C SER A 247 -2.78 -17.64 2.42
N LYS A 248 -1.49 -17.65 2.81
CA LYS A 248 -1.08 -17.72 4.23
C LYS A 248 -1.56 -16.51 5.03
N ASP A 249 -1.37 -15.31 4.50
CA ASP A 249 -1.80 -14.08 5.18
C ASP A 249 -3.33 -13.96 5.25
N ARG A 250 -4.03 -14.42 4.20
CA ARG A 250 -5.50 -14.53 4.21
C ARG A 250 -5.96 -15.43 5.35
N GLU A 251 -5.42 -16.64 5.48
CA GLU A 251 -5.80 -17.57 6.54
C GLU A 251 -5.57 -16.98 7.93
N LYS A 252 -4.45 -16.29 8.13
CA LYS A 252 -4.14 -15.60 9.39
C LYS A 252 -5.19 -14.53 9.72
N ILE A 253 -5.55 -13.69 8.76
CA ILE A 253 -6.56 -12.64 8.94
C ILE A 253 -7.94 -13.25 9.21
N LEU A 254 -8.36 -14.23 8.41
CA LEU A 254 -9.65 -14.92 8.58
C LEU A 254 -9.73 -15.66 9.91
N GLY A 255 -8.63 -16.27 10.36
CA GLY A 255 -8.54 -16.92 11.66
C GLY A 255 -8.76 -15.94 12.82
N LYS A 256 -8.19 -14.74 12.73
CA LYS A 256 -8.43 -13.69 13.74
C LYS A 256 -9.89 -13.21 13.73
N LEU A 257 -10.49 -13.02 12.55
CA LEU A 257 -11.91 -12.66 12.45
C LEU A 257 -12.84 -13.73 13.00
N ARG A 258 -12.54 -15.01 12.72
CA ARG A 258 -13.30 -16.14 13.27
C ARG A 258 -13.25 -16.15 14.79
N LYS A 259 -12.10 -15.84 15.41
CA LYS A 259 -12.01 -15.71 16.89
C LYS A 259 -12.91 -14.60 17.43
N ILE A 260 -12.99 -13.45 16.74
CA ILE A 260 -13.87 -12.34 17.14
C ILE A 260 -15.35 -12.75 17.03
N LEU A 261 -15.73 -13.37 15.90
CA LEU A 261 -17.11 -13.83 15.68
C LEU A 261 -17.51 -14.93 16.68
N ASN A 262 -16.62 -15.88 16.97
CA ASN A 262 -16.86 -16.92 17.98
C ASN A 262 -17.06 -16.31 19.37
N TYR A 263 -16.23 -15.32 19.76
CA TYR A 263 -16.43 -14.61 21.03
C TYR A 263 -17.79 -13.92 21.11
N LEU A 264 -18.23 -13.26 20.02
CA LEU A 264 -19.55 -12.64 19.98
C LEU A 264 -20.67 -13.68 20.09
N ASP A 265 -20.50 -14.85 19.47
CA ASP A 265 -21.45 -15.96 19.52
C ASP A 265 -21.52 -16.60 20.92
N ASP A 266 -20.37 -16.77 21.59
CA ASP A 266 -20.30 -17.25 22.96
C ASP A 266 -21.02 -16.30 23.92
N VAL A 267 -20.82 -14.98 23.78
CA VAL A 267 -21.54 -13.98 24.59
C VAL A 267 -23.04 -14.02 24.28
N ALA A 268 -23.43 -14.12 23.01
CA ALA A 268 -24.85 -14.20 22.63
C ALA A 268 -25.53 -15.45 23.21
N LYS A 269 -24.87 -16.61 23.14
CA LYS A 269 -25.41 -17.87 23.68
C LYS A 269 -25.55 -17.81 25.19
N ASN A 270 -24.51 -17.37 25.88
CA ASN A 270 -24.47 -17.39 27.35
C ASN A 270 -25.36 -16.33 27.99
N GLU A 271 -25.51 -15.15 27.38
CA GLU A 271 -26.21 -14.02 28.00
C GLU A 271 -27.61 -13.75 27.42
N LEU A 272 -27.82 -14.12 26.15
CA LEU A 272 -29.05 -13.83 25.41
C LEU A 272 -29.79 -15.09 24.93
N ASN A 273 -29.26 -16.29 25.18
CA ASN A 273 -29.81 -17.57 24.70
C ASN A 273 -30.09 -17.58 23.19
N THR A 274 -29.25 -16.92 22.40
CA THR A 274 -29.37 -16.82 20.94
C THR A 274 -28.01 -16.96 20.28
N SER A 275 -27.97 -17.23 18.98
CA SER A 275 -26.72 -17.26 18.20
C SER A 275 -26.54 -15.97 17.41
N VAL A 276 -25.30 -15.65 17.08
CA VAL A 276 -24.99 -14.54 16.16
C VAL A 276 -25.65 -14.76 14.80
N GLU A 277 -25.74 -16.00 14.33
CA GLU A 277 -26.40 -16.33 13.06
C GLU A 277 -27.89 -15.98 13.07
N ASN A 278 -28.60 -16.31 14.14
CA ASN A 278 -30.01 -15.96 14.31
C ASN A 278 -30.21 -14.44 14.35
N LEU A 279 -29.34 -13.72 15.07
CA LEU A 279 -29.36 -12.24 15.13
C LEU A 279 -29.15 -11.57 13.77
N LEU A 280 -28.38 -12.22 12.88
CA LEU A 280 -28.15 -11.73 11.52
C LEU A 280 -29.35 -12.02 10.59
N GLN A 281 -30.03 -13.16 10.77
CA GLN A 281 -31.20 -13.56 9.96
C GLN A 281 -32.49 -12.82 10.35
N GLU A 282 -32.72 -12.58 11.64
CA GLU A 282 -33.97 -11.98 12.18
C GLU A 282 -34.32 -10.65 11.49
N LYS A 283 -33.31 -9.82 11.17
CA LYS A 283 -33.52 -8.52 10.53
C LYS A 283 -33.57 -8.57 9.00
N LEU A 284 -33.00 -9.57 8.34
CA LEU A 284 -33.14 -9.72 6.89
C LEU A 284 -34.63 -9.91 6.54
N LEU A 285 -35.32 -10.69 7.38
CA LEU A 285 -36.76 -10.88 7.34
C LEU A 285 -37.51 -9.56 7.61
N GLU A 286 -37.18 -8.81 8.66
CA GLU A 286 -37.79 -7.50 8.95
C GLU A 286 -37.62 -6.47 7.82
N THR A 287 -36.44 -6.40 7.17
CA THR A 287 -36.25 -5.52 6.01
C THR A 287 -37.06 -5.97 4.79
N SER A 288 -37.18 -7.28 4.55
CA SER A 288 -37.92 -7.83 3.41
C SER A 288 -39.43 -7.62 3.52
N THR A 289 -40.00 -7.69 4.73
CA THR A 289 -41.41 -7.39 4.96
C THR A 289 -41.71 -5.90 4.86
N SER A 290 -40.82 -5.02 5.34
CA SER A 290 -41.01 -3.55 5.25
C SER A 290 -40.92 -2.99 3.81
N SER A 291 -40.26 -3.71 2.88
CA SER A 291 -40.18 -3.33 1.47
C SER A 291 -41.35 -3.84 0.62
N ILE A 292 -42.14 -4.76 1.14
CA ILE A 292 -43.35 -5.29 0.48
C ILE A 292 -44.59 -4.44 0.85
N GLU A 293 -44.53 -3.70 1.96
CA GLU A 293 -45.61 -2.83 2.45
C GLU A 293 -45.48 -1.35 2.00
N LYS A 294 -44.59 -1.04 1.04
CA LYS A 294 -44.48 0.28 0.39
C LYS A 294 -44.77 0.17 -1.10
#